data_AF-A0A9W9YI62-F1
#
_entry.id   AF-A0A9W9YI62-F1
#
_cell.length_a   1.000
_cell.length_b   1.000
_cell.length_c   1.000
_cell.angle_alpha   90.00
_cell.angle_beta   90.00
_cell.angle_gamma   90.00
#
_symmetry.space_group_name_H-M   'P 1'
#
loop_
_entity.id
_entity.type
_entity.pdbx_description
1 polymer ?
#
loop_
_entity_poly.entity_id
_entity_poly.type
_entity_poly.pdbx_seq_one_letter_code
_entity_poly.pdbx_strand_id
1 'polypeptide(L)'
;APGENYFDNLPPDVQDGDVQYSTACLCPKVGENEVTECKNVFEVAFPTLFEKNMARVSPTDLCDRQKRDVHFSDDPTEEDFQLFKQSPQLHPRFKRDSPIEPVSKENATRYCAERISETKIGKLCATVGVNVQALVNICSADVEYTGDFSFATGSVALLINECGELGARNLSMLANDSSADTTAVAAFVEQVAELLCPNDCAFNGKCVNGSCVCNKDYTAEDCSMSIYQIPTISR
;
A
#
# COMPACT_ATOMS: atom_id res chain seq x y z
N ALA A 1 -33.66 16.81 -19.89
CA ALA A 1 -33.56 16.21 -21.24
C ALA A 1 -32.52 15.09 -21.18
N PRO A 2 -32.57 14.05 -22.04
CA PRO A 2 -31.54 13.02 -22.07
C PRO A 2 -30.32 13.56 -22.84
N GLY A 3 -29.16 13.64 -22.19
CA GLY A 3 -27.91 13.98 -22.90
C GLY A 3 -26.84 14.76 -22.13
N GLU A 4 -27.06 15.18 -20.88
CA GLU A 4 -26.02 15.87 -20.11
C GLU A 4 -25.20 14.85 -19.33
N ASN A 5 -23.89 14.78 -19.61
CA ASN A 5 -22.96 13.98 -18.82
C ASN A 5 -22.96 14.52 -17.39
N TYR A 6 -22.88 13.61 -16.42
CA TYR A 6 -22.79 13.95 -14.99
C TYR A 6 -21.67 14.95 -14.66
N PHE A 7 -20.62 15.02 -15.48
CA PHE A 7 -19.48 15.92 -15.31
C PHE A 7 -19.69 17.34 -15.85
N ASP A 8 -20.72 17.57 -16.67
CA ASP A 8 -21.05 18.90 -17.22
C ASP A 8 -21.99 19.67 -16.27
N ASN A 9 -22.58 18.98 -15.29
CA ASN A 9 -23.35 19.60 -14.22
C ASN A 9 -22.42 19.95 -13.07
N LEU A 10 -21.95 21.20 -13.06
CA LEU A 10 -21.34 21.77 -11.87
C LEU A 10 -22.33 21.60 -10.70
N PRO A 11 -21.84 21.24 -9.50
CA PRO A 11 -22.66 21.29 -8.30
C PRO A 11 -23.35 22.66 -8.22
N PRO A 12 -24.57 22.75 -7.66
CA PRO A 12 -25.18 24.04 -7.43
C PRO A 12 -24.19 24.91 -6.64
N ASP A 13 -23.99 26.15 -7.11
CA ASP A 13 -23.13 27.11 -6.41
C ASP A 13 -23.58 27.14 -4.96
N VAL A 14 -22.69 26.68 -4.08
CA VAL A 14 -22.90 26.79 -2.65
C VAL A 14 -22.97 28.28 -2.40
N GLN A 15 -24.06 28.76 -1.79
CA GLN A 15 -24.07 30.12 -1.26
C GLN A 15 -22.95 30.15 -0.22
N ASP A 16 -21.78 30.62 -0.64
CA ASP A 16 -20.67 31.03 0.20
C ASP A 16 -21.12 32.31 0.93
N GLY A 17 -22.18 32.18 1.73
CA GLY A 17 -22.46 33.14 2.76
C GLY A 17 -21.32 33.05 3.77
N ASP A 18 -20.90 34.19 4.30
CA ASP A 18 -19.75 34.33 5.20
C ASP A 18 -19.68 33.17 6.20
N VAL A 19 -18.89 32.14 5.86
CA VAL A 19 -18.62 31.04 6.78
C VAL A 19 -17.85 31.68 7.93
N GLN A 20 -18.44 31.71 9.12
CA GLN A 20 -17.72 32.19 10.30
C GLN A 20 -16.67 31.16 10.68
N TYR A 21 -15.48 31.35 10.11
CA TYR A 21 -14.30 30.62 10.52
C TYR A 21 -13.89 31.04 11.92
N SER A 22 -13.25 30.12 12.64
CA SER A 22 -12.62 30.44 13.91
C SER A 22 -11.52 31.49 13.72
N THR A 23 -11.28 32.29 14.75
CA THR A 23 -10.19 33.28 14.80
C THR A 23 -8.90 32.65 15.32
N ALA A 24 -7.76 33.10 14.79
CA ALA A 24 -6.42 32.74 15.21
C ALA A 24 -5.64 34.01 15.58
N CYS A 25 -5.00 34.01 16.76
CA CYS A 25 -4.27 35.16 17.28
C CYS A 25 -2.76 34.99 17.12
N LEU A 26 -2.11 35.99 16.53
CA LEU A 26 -0.67 36.07 16.38
C LEU A 26 -0.04 36.71 17.61
N CYS A 27 1.06 36.09 18.04
CA CYS A 27 1.79 36.55 19.20
C CYS A 27 2.70 37.73 18.86
N PRO A 28 2.71 38.76 19.72
CA PRO A 28 3.59 39.90 19.53
C PRO A 28 5.04 39.39 19.57
N LYS A 29 5.87 39.90 18.64
CA LYS A 29 7.29 39.59 18.64
C LYS A 29 7.94 40.27 19.85
N VAL A 30 8.95 39.62 20.43
CA VAL A 30 9.69 40.17 21.57
C VAL A 30 10.27 41.53 21.18
N GLY A 31 9.71 42.61 21.75
CA GLY A 31 10.10 44.00 21.47
C GLY A 31 9.04 44.86 20.77
N GLU A 32 7.89 44.31 20.36
CA GLU A 32 6.74 45.07 19.86
C GLU A 32 5.68 45.28 20.96
N ASN A 33 4.84 46.31 20.80
CA ASN A 33 3.74 46.60 21.73
C ASN A 33 2.82 45.38 21.87
N GLU A 34 2.36 45.13 23.08
CA GLU A 34 1.66 43.93 23.59
C GLU A 34 0.23 43.77 23.02
N VAL A 35 0.02 44.01 21.73
CA VAL A 35 -1.27 43.90 21.06
C VAL A 35 -1.32 42.61 20.26
N THR A 36 -2.11 41.67 20.74
CA THR A 36 -2.41 40.41 20.06
C THR A 36 -3.28 40.69 18.84
N GLU A 37 -2.78 40.43 17.63
CA GLU A 37 -3.54 40.60 16.40
C GLU A 37 -4.25 39.28 16.07
N CYS A 38 -5.58 39.27 16.12
CA CYS A 38 -6.39 38.10 15.81
C CYS A 38 -7.05 38.26 14.43
N LYS A 39 -6.75 37.32 13.53
CA LYS A 39 -7.31 37.25 12.17
C LYS A 39 -8.12 35.97 12.00
N ASN A 40 -8.80 35.83 10.87
CA ASN A 40 -9.48 34.59 10.51
C ASN A 40 -8.45 33.45 10.35
N VAL A 41 -8.72 32.26 10.88
CA VAL A 41 -7.85 31.06 10.75
C VAL A 41 -7.47 30.79 9.29
N PHE A 42 -8.40 31.01 8.36
CA PHE A 42 -8.19 30.77 6.94
C PHE A 42 -7.17 31.74 6.33
N GLU A 43 -7.16 33.00 6.76
CA GLU A 43 -6.18 34.01 6.36
C GLU A 43 -4.79 33.68 6.90
N VAL A 44 -4.70 33.14 8.11
CA VAL A 44 -3.43 32.74 8.74
C VAL A 44 -2.87 31.43 8.15
N ALA A 45 -3.73 30.47 7.82
CA ALA A 45 -3.32 29.18 7.26
C ALA A 45 -2.94 29.26 5.78
N PHE A 46 -3.59 30.16 5.02
CA PHE A 46 -3.38 30.32 3.59
C PHE A 46 -3.07 31.79 3.21
N PRO A 47 -2.00 32.38 3.77
CA PRO A 47 -1.69 33.79 3.56
C PRO A 47 -1.46 34.14 2.09
N THR A 48 -1.03 33.16 1.28
CA THR A 48 -0.80 33.29 -0.16
C THR A 48 -2.07 33.49 -0.99
N LEU A 49 -3.25 33.13 -0.46
CA LEU A 49 -4.52 33.31 -1.15
C LEU A 49 -5.09 34.72 -0.96
N PHE A 50 -4.74 35.42 0.12
CA PHE A 50 -5.40 36.66 0.54
C PHE A 50 -4.50 37.89 0.52
N GLU A 51 -3.20 37.79 0.78
CA GLU A 51 -2.29 38.94 0.81
C GLU A 51 -1.23 38.88 -0.31
N LYS A 52 -1.20 39.91 -1.16
CA LYS A 52 -0.19 40.07 -2.24
C LYS A 52 1.20 40.50 -1.74
N ASN A 53 1.29 40.95 -0.49
CA ASN A 53 2.54 41.39 0.13
C ASN A 53 2.82 40.52 1.36
N MET A 54 3.79 39.63 1.25
CA MET A 54 4.17 38.63 2.25
C MET A 54 4.46 39.25 3.64
N ALA A 55 3.50 39.22 4.55
CA ALA A 55 3.82 39.01 5.95
C ALA A 55 4.12 37.52 6.12
N ARG A 56 5.33 37.17 6.58
CA ARG A 56 5.70 35.78 6.92
C ARG A 56 4.96 35.36 8.18
N VAL A 57 3.66 35.17 8.08
CA VAL A 57 2.85 34.61 9.15
C VAL A 57 3.08 33.11 9.11
N SER A 58 3.85 32.60 10.06
CA SER A 58 4.05 31.17 10.22
C SER A 58 3.02 30.61 11.20
N PRO A 59 2.47 29.41 10.98
CA PRO A 59 1.67 28.70 11.98
C PRO A 59 2.38 28.49 13.33
N THR A 60 3.68 28.77 13.42
CA THR A 60 4.49 28.74 14.64
C THR A 60 4.37 29.99 15.52
N ASP A 61 3.75 31.06 14.99
CA ASP A 61 3.68 32.38 15.63
C ASP A 61 2.31 32.63 16.30
N LEU A 62 1.48 31.59 16.41
CA LEU A 62 0.16 31.62 17.04
C LEU A 62 0.25 31.50 18.56
N CYS A 63 -0.55 32.30 19.27
CA CYS A 63 -0.56 32.34 20.74
C CYS A 63 -1.19 31.13 21.41
N ASP A 64 -2.15 30.48 20.76
CA ASP A 64 -2.85 29.33 21.32
C ASP A 64 -2.05 28.02 21.23
N ARG A 65 -0.89 28.05 20.56
CA ARG A 65 0.05 26.93 20.62
C ARG A 65 0.87 27.06 21.90
N GLN A 66 0.52 26.26 22.90
CA GLN A 66 1.51 25.81 23.87
C GLN A 66 2.65 25.16 23.09
N LYS A 67 3.73 25.91 22.82
CA LYS A 67 4.97 25.33 22.31
C LYS A 67 5.39 24.31 23.36
N ARG A 68 5.25 23.03 23.05
CA ARG A 68 6.02 22.00 23.75
C ARG A 68 7.46 22.30 23.38
N ASP A 69 8.26 22.69 24.37
CA ASP A 69 9.69 22.83 24.20
C ASP A 69 10.19 21.48 23.68
N VAL A 70 10.62 21.45 22.42
CA VAL A 70 11.16 20.25 21.79
C VAL A 70 12.58 20.09 22.33
N HIS A 71 12.68 19.66 23.58
CA HIS A 71 13.94 19.42 24.25
C HIS A 71 14.41 18.02 23.89
N PHE A 72 15.09 17.90 22.74
CA PHE A 72 15.95 16.78 22.34
C PHE A 72 15.53 15.39 22.84
N SER A 73 14.32 14.97 22.48
CA SER A 73 14.04 13.58 22.10
C SER A 73 12.73 13.56 21.31
N ASP A 74 12.74 12.86 20.17
CA ASP A 74 11.51 12.51 19.43
C ASP A 74 10.74 11.36 20.12
N ASP A 75 11.21 10.93 21.29
CA ASP A 75 10.54 9.90 22.07
C ASP A 75 9.22 10.42 22.65
N PRO A 76 8.09 9.75 22.36
CA PRO A 76 6.79 10.11 22.93
C PRO A 76 6.83 10.05 24.45
N THR A 77 6.29 11.07 25.12
CA THR A 77 6.19 11.09 26.59
C THR A 77 4.96 10.29 27.05
N GLU A 78 4.86 9.98 28.35
CA GLU A 78 3.68 9.28 28.88
C GLU A 78 2.38 10.06 28.60
N GLU A 79 2.42 11.38 28.56
CA GLU A 79 1.26 12.21 28.19
C GLU A 79 0.83 11.99 26.72
N ASP A 80 1.79 11.79 25.81
CA ASP A 80 1.50 11.43 24.41
C ASP A 80 0.83 10.06 24.32
N PHE A 81 1.36 9.07 25.06
CA PHE A 81 0.73 7.75 25.13
C PHE A 81 -0.68 7.79 25.72
N GLN A 82 -0.94 8.66 26.69
CA GLN A 82 -2.26 8.84 27.28
C GLN A 82 -3.25 9.50 26.30
N LEU A 83 -2.77 10.42 25.45
CA LEU A 83 -3.58 10.99 24.36
C LEU A 83 -4.00 9.90 23.35
N PHE A 84 -3.09 8.99 22.99
CA PHE A 84 -3.41 7.86 22.10
C PHE A 84 -4.27 6.77 22.77
N LYS A 85 -4.26 6.69 24.12
CA LYS A 85 -5.17 5.82 24.88
C LYS A 85 -6.59 6.38 24.94
N GLN A 86 -6.76 7.70 24.83
CA GLN A 86 -8.08 8.31 24.68
C GLN A 86 -8.57 8.13 23.25
N SER A 87 -9.27 7.04 23.00
CA SER A 87 -10.06 6.87 21.78
C SER A 87 -10.96 8.10 21.61
N PRO A 88 -10.80 8.93 20.56
CA PRO A 88 -11.82 9.91 20.23
C PRO A 88 -13.12 9.15 20.04
N GLN A 89 -14.23 9.70 20.54
CA GLN A 89 -15.56 9.09 20.35
C GLN A 89 -15.72 8.71 18.89
N LEU A 90 -15.63 7.41 18.61
CA LEU A 90 -15.70 6.86 17.27
C LEU A 90 -16.99 7.39 16.66
N HIS A 91 -16.89 8.31 15.71
CA HIS A 91 -17.99 8.48 14.78
C HIS A 91 -18.28 7.07 14.25
N PRO A 92 -19.55 6.64 14.18
CA PRO A 92 -19.88 5.35 13.63
C PRO A 92 -19.31 5.31 12.21
N ARG A 93 -18.14 4.70 12.08
CA ARG A 93 -17.56 4.39 10.79
C ARG A 93 -18.56 3.40 10.23
N PHE A 94 -19.34 3.81 9.24
CA PHE A 94 -20.11 2.86 8.46
C PHE A 94 -19.10 1.82 8.00
N LYS A 95 -19.16 0.63 8.62
CA LYS A 95 -18.56 -0.55 8.00
C LYS A 95 -19.19 -0.55 6.62
N ARG A 96 -18.39 -0.46 5.57
CA ARG A 96 -18.87 -0.95 4.29
C ARG A 96 -19.25 -2.39 4.59
N ASP A 97 -20.54 -2.70 4.51
CA ASP A 97 -20.94 -4.08 4.34
C ASP A 97 -20.14 -4.54 3.13
N SER A 98 -19.14 -5.39 3.37
CA SER A 98 -18.47 -6.10 2.30
C SER A 98 -19.57 -7.00 1.75
N PRO A 99 -20.04 -6.81 0.51
CA PRO A 99 -21.06 -7.68 -0.06
C PRO A 99 -20.49 -9.07 -0.38
N ILE A 100 -19.26 -9.36 0.03
CA ILE A 100 -18.53 -10.57 -0.31
C ILE A 100 -19.07 -11.71 0.54
N GLU A 101 -19.67 -12.69 -0.13
CA GLU A 101 -20.05 -13.95 0.50
C GLU A 101 -18.84 -14.54 1.26
N PRO A 102 -19.01 -15.00 2.51
CA PRO A 102 -17.93 -15.62 3.26
C PRO A 102 -17.38 -16.81 2.45
N VAL A 103 -16.11 -16.71 2.05
CA VAL A 103 -15.42 -17.83 1.40
C VAL A 103 -15.20 -18.90 2.46
N SER A 104 -15.72 -20.11 2.25
CA SER A 104 -15.48 -21.21 3.19
C SER A 104 -13.99 -21.51 3.26
N LYS A 105 -13.52 -21.96 4.43
CA LYS A 105 -12.12 -22.32 4.63
C LYS A 105 -11.62 -23.31 3.58
N GLU A 106 -12.43 -24.29 3.20
CA GLU A 106 -12.07 -25.29 2.18
C GLU A 106 -11.90 -24.66 0.80
N ASN A 107 -12.80 -23.73 0.43
CA ASN A 107 -12.71 -23.01 -0.83
C ASN A 107 -11.50 -22.08 -0.87
N ALA A 108 -11.22 -21.37 0.23
CA ALA A 108 -10.04 -20.52 0.38
C ALA A 108 -8.74 -21.35 0.29
N THR A 109 -8.67 -22.47 1.03
CA THR A 109 -7.49 -23.34 1.02
C THR A 109 -7.25 -23.95 -0.36
N ARG A 110 -8.31 -24.38 -1.05
CA ARG A 110 -8.22 -24.90 -2.42
C ARG A 110 -7.71 -23.84 -3.39
N TYR A 111 -8.27 -22.63 -3.35
CA TYR A 111 -7.82 -21.52 -4.20
C TYR A 111 -6.34 -21.18 -3.96
N CYS A 112 -5.94 -21.04 -2.70
CA CYS A 112 -4.55 -20.73 -2.34
C CYS A 112 -3.59 -21.88 -2.70
N ALA A 113 -4.00 -23.14 -2.54
CA ALA A 113 -3.18 -24.28 -2.95
C ALA A 113 -2.94 -24.29 -4.47
N GLU A 114 -3.99 -24.10 -5.26
CA GLU A 114 -3.91 -24.03 -6.73
C GLU A 114 -2.93 -22.94 -7.20
N ARG A 115 -2.93 -21.79 -6.50
CA ARG A 115 -2.14 -20.60 -6.85
C ARG A 115 -0.76 -20.55 -6.21
N ILE A 116 -0.45 -21.39 -5.24
CA ILE A 116 0.83 -21.38 -4.52
C ILE A 116 1.50 -22.75 -4.65
N SER A 117 1.02 -23.79 -3.98
CA SER A 117 1.71 -25.08 -3.87
C SER A 117 1.59 -25.98 -5.09
N GLU A 118 0.49 -25.90 -5.83
CA GLU A 118 0.26 -26.75 -7.01
C GLU A 118 0.94 -26.21 -8.28
N THR A 119 1.35 -24.95 -8.24
CA THR A 119 2.05 -24.26 -9.33
C THR A 119 3.44 -24.85 -9.57
N LYS A 120 4.01 -24.55 -10.74
CA LYS A 120 5.39 -24.97 -11.06
C LYS A 120 6.38 -24.35 -10.08
N ILE A 121 6.22 -23.05 -9.81
CA ILE A 121 7.08 -22.31 -8.90
C ILE A 121 6.99 -22.83 -7.47
N GLY A 122 5.79 -23.16 -6.98
CA GLY A 122 5.60 -23.78 -5.68
C GLY A 122 6.31 -25.11 -5.54
N LYS A 123 6.21 -25.97 -6.54
CA LYS A 123 6.92 -27.28 -6.55
C LYS A 123 8.43 -27.11 -6.58
N LEU A 124 8.95 -26.18 -7.38
CA LEU A 124 10.38 -25.85 -7.42
C LEU A 124 10.87 -25.26 -6.09
N CYS A 125 10.13 -24.33 -5.50
CA CYS A 125 10.52 -23.72 -4.25
C CYS A 125 10.45 -24.70 -3.07
N ALA A 126 9.55 -25.69 -3.13
CA ALA A 126 9.54 -26.79 -2.18
C ALA A 126 10.81 -27.65 -2.27
N THR A 127 11.37 -27.88 -3.47
CA THR A 127 12.65 -28.62 -3.61
C THR A 127 13.86 -27.79 -3.15
N VAL A 128 13.79 -26.46 -3.29
CA VAL A 128 14.80 -25.52 -2.77
C VAL A 128 14.78 -25.45 -1.23
N GLY A 129 13.65 -25.81 -0.59
CA GLY A 129 13.52 -25.91 0.87
C GLY A 129 12.55 -24.90 1.50
N VAL A 130 11.77 -24.16 0.71
CA VAL A 130 10.76 -23.23 1.22
C VAL A 130 9.56 -23.99 1.79
N ASN A 131 9.00 -23.50 2.90
CA ASN A 131 7.77 -24.05 3.47
C ASN A 131 6.52 -23.52 2.75
N VAL A 132 6.23 -24.10 1.59
CA VAL A 132 5.12 -23.68 0.72
C VAL A 132 3.76 -23.87 1.39
N GLN A 133 3.61 -24.87 2.26
CA GLN A 133 2.35 -25.12 2.96
C GLN A 133 2.01 -24.02 3.98
N ALA A 134 3.03 -23.42 4.61
CA ALA A 134 2.81 -22.28 5.50
C ALA A 134 2.21 -21.08 4.75
N LEU A 135 2.69 -20.81 3.53
CA LEU A 135 2.17 -19.73 2.69
C LEU A 135 0.72 -19.99 2.22
N VAL A 136 0.39 -21.23 1.90
CA VAL A 136 -1.01 -21.63 1.60
C VAL A 136 -1.92 -21.37 2.81
N ASN A 137 -1.45 -21.69 4.01
CA ASN A 137 -2.24 -21.48 5.23
C ASN A 137 -2.46 -19.98 5.50
N ILE A 138 -1.44 -19.14 5.32
CA ILE A 138 -1.52 -17.69 5.47
C ILE A 138 -2.53 -17.11 4.46
N CYS A 139 -2.36 -17.42 3.18
CA CYS A 139 -3.28 -17.02 2.11
C CYS A 139 -4.72 -17.44 2.43
N SER A 140 -4.92 -18.69 2.86
CA SER A 140 -6.26 -19.21 3.12
C SER A 140 -6.96 -18.48 4.27
N ALA A 141 -6.21 -18.07 5.30
CA ALA A 141 -6.74 -17.32 6.43
C ALA A 141 -7.12 -15.88 6.02
N ASP A 142 -6.30 -15.23 5.21
CA ASP A 142 -6.59 -13.88 4.71
C ASP A 142 -7.81 -13.87 3.79
N VAL A 143 -7.90 -14.84 2.87
CA VAL A 143 -9.04 -15.00 1.96
C VAL A 143 -10.32 -15.37 2.73
N GLU A 144 -10.24 -16.27 3.72
CA GLU A 144 -11.38 -16.63 4.58
C GLU A 144 -11.92 -15.41 5.35
N TYR A 145 -11.03 -14.55 5.85
CA TYR A 145 -11.41 -13.40 6.66
C TYR A 145 -11.88 -12.19 5.83
N THR A 146 -11.23 -11.91 4.70
CA THR A 146 -11.48 -10.71 3.90
C THR A 146 -12.38 -10.96 2.70
N GLY A 147 -12.42 -12.20 2.19
CA GLY A 147 -13.04 -12.55 0.93
C GLY A 147 -12.30 -12.00 -0.30
N ASP A 148 -11.13 -11.38 -0.12
CA ASP A 148 -10.33 -10.85 -1.23
C ASP A 148 -9.34 -11.91 -1.72
N PHE A 149 -9.42 -12.26 -3.00
CA PHE A 149 -8.55 -13.25 -3.62
C PHE A 149 -7.18 -12.68 -4.02
N SER A 150 -6.97 -11.37 -3.89
CA SER A 150 -5.69 -10.69 -4.16
C SER A 150 -4.57 -11.09 -3.17
N PHE A 151 -4.93 -11.62 -2.00
CA PHE A 151 -3.97 -12.15 -1.01
C PHE A 151 -3.14 -13.33 -1.51
N ALA A 152 -3.63 -14.09 -2.50
CA ALA A 152 -2.82 -15.10 -3.18
C ALA A 152 -1.61 -14.48 -3.90
N THR A 153 -1.79 -13.33 -4.56
CA THR A 153 -0.70 -12.62 -5.23
C THR A 153 0.40 -12.19 -4.25
N GLY A 154 0.01 -11.66 -3.09
CA GLY A 154 0.97 -11.32 -2.03
C GLY A 154 1.74 -12.54 -1.52
N SER A 155 1.05 -13.67 -1.35
CA SER A 155 1.66 -14.92 -0.89
C SER A 155 2.63 -15.52 -1.93
N VAL A 156 2.30 -15.40 -3.22
CA VAL A 156 3.19 -15.81 -4.33
C VAL A 156 4.43 -14.90 -4.39
N ALA A 157 4.30 -13.59 -4.19
CA ALA A 157 5.45 -12.70 -4.13
C ALA A 157 6.40 -13.06 -2.98
N LEU A 158 5.87 -13.42 -1.81
CA LEU A 158 6.67 -13.90 -0.68
C LEU A 158 7.39 -15.23 -1.00
N LEU A 159 6.68 -16.18 -1.63
CA LEU A 159 7.25 -17.45 -2.09
C LEU A 159 8.46 -17.20 -3.00
N ILE A 160 8.30 -16.35 -4.01
CA ILE A 160 9.35 -16.03 -5.00
C ILE A 160 10.57 -15.43 -4.30
N ASN A 161 10.36 -14.49 -3.38
CA ASN A 161 11.44 -13.83 -2.67
C ASN A 161 12.24 -14.81 -1.79
N GLU A 162 11.56 -15.62 -0.97
CA GLU A 162 12.23 -16.60 -0.10
C GLU A 162 12.96 -17.68 -0.93
N CYS A 163 12.33 -18.13 -2.00
CA CYS A 163 12.88 -19.12 -2.92
C CYS A 163 14.10 -18.60 -3.68
N GLY A 164 14.07 -17.34 -4.13
CA GLY A 164 15.19 -16.68 -4.80
C GLY A 164 16.41 -16.54 -3.88
N GLU A 165 16.21 -16.16 -2.63
CA GLU A 165 17.29 -16.06 -1.63
C GLU A 165 17.94 -17.42 -1.33
N LEU A 166 17.14 -18.46 -1.13
CA LEU A 166 17.66 -19.82 -0.94
C LEU A 166 18.35 -20.34 -2.21
N GLY A 167 17.79 -20.05 -3.38
CA GLY A 167 18.39 -20.38 -4.68
C GLY A 167 19.75 -19.73 -4.87
N ALA A 168 19.88 -18.44 -4.57
CA ALA A 168 21.14 -17.70 -4.66
C ALA A 168 22.20 -18.23 -3.68
N ARG A 169 21.80 -18.59 -2.46
CA ARG A 169 22.71 -19.23 -1.48
C ARG A 169 23.20 -20.59 -1.97
N ASN A 170 22.31 -21.44 -2.47
CA ASN A 170 22.67 -22.76 -3.01
C ASN A 170 23.62 -22.62 -4.22
N LEU A 171 23.35 -21.68 -5.12
CA LEU A 171 24.22 -21.40 -6.28
C LEU A 171 25.62 -20.93 -5.85
N SER A 172 25.69 -20.05 -4.83
CA SER A 172 26.96 -19.61 -4.25
C SER A 172 27.76 -20.76 -3.64
N MET A 173 27.08 -21.70 -2.98
CA MET A 173 27.73 -22.92 -2.46
C MET A 173 28.25 -23.81 -3.60
N LEU A 174 27.47 -23.99 -4.67
CA LEU A 174 27.86 -24.76 -5.87
C LEU A 174 29.05 -24.14 -6.61
N ALA A 175 29.16 -22.81 -6.65
CA ALA A 175 30.28 -22.11 -7.30
C ALA A 175 31.61 -22.29 -6.54
N ASN A 176 31.58 -22.54 -5.23
CA ASN A 176 32.78 -22.81 -4.44
C ASN A 176 33.26 -24.27 -4.58
N ASP A 177 32.38 -25.21 -4.91
CA ASP A 177 32.76 -26.59 -5.19
C ASP A 177 33.34 -26.70 -6.61
N SER A 178 34.67 -26.67 -6.72
CA SER A 178 35.42 -26.80 -7.99
C SER A 178 35.22 -28.12 -8.75
N SER A 179 34.38 -29.02 -8.24
CA SER A 179 34.01 -30.32 -8.82
C SER A 179 32.53 -30.43 -9.20
N ALA A 180 31.74 -29.36 -9.02
CA ALA A 180 30.34 -29.36 -9.43
C ALA A 180 30.26 -29.56 -10.96
N ASP A 181 29.59 -30.62 -11.38
CA ASP A 181 29.31 -30.87 -12.79
C ASP A 181 28.62 -29.64 -13.37
N THR A 182 29.28 -28.95 -14.30
CA THR A 182 28.77 -27.73 -14.98
C THR A 182 27.36 -27.94 -15.55
N THR A 183 26.99 -29.18 -15.82
CA THR A 183 25.66 -29.60 -16.26
C THR A 183 24.59 -29.44 -15.18
N ALA A 184 24.90 -29.76 -13.92
CA ALA A 184 24.00 -29.60 -12.78
C ALA A 184 23.81 -28.12 -12.41
N VAL A 185 24.87 -27.32 -12.52
CA VAL A 185 24.81 -25.87 -12.34
C VAL A 185 23.95 -25.23 -13.43
N ALA A 186 24.11 -25.62 -14.70
CA ALA A 186 23.28 -25.14 -15.80
C ALA A 186 21.79 -25.51 -15.62
N ALA A 187 21.50 -26.75 -15.23
CA ALA A 187 20.13 -27.21 -14.96
C ALA A 187 19.49 -26.49 -13.76
N PHE A 188 20.29 -26.10 -12.76
CA PHE A 188 19.82 -25.32 -11.62
C PHE A 188 19.60 -23.85 -12.01
N VAL A 189 20.46 -23.26 -12.84
CA VAL A 189 20.28 -21.90 -13.37
C VAL A 189 19.02 -21.79 -14.22
N GLU A 190 18.71 -22.81 -15.03
CA GLU A 190 17.48 -22.86 -15.82
C GLU A 190 16.23 -22.96 -14.92
N GLN A 191 16.29 -23.74 -13.84
CA GLN A 191 15.23 -23.77 -12.82
C GLN A 191 15.06 -22.44 -12.09
N VAL A 192 16.17 -21.75 -11.76
CA VAL A 192 16.13 -20.42 -11.14
C VAL A 192 15.59 -19.36 -12.11
N ALA A 193 15.86 -19.49 -13.42
CA ALA A 193 15.28 -18.60 -14.43
C ALA A 193 13.75 -18.72 -14.52
N GLU A 194 13.18 -19.90 -14.25
CA GLU A 194 11.72 -20.05 -14.09
C GLU A 194 11.19 -19.35 -12.83
N LEU A 195 12.02 -19.16 -11.79
CA LEU A 195 11.64 -18.45 -10.56
C LEU A 195 11.56 -16.92 -10.72
N LEU A 196 12.19 -16.37 -11.77
CA LEU A 196 12.26 -14.92 -11.98
C LEU A 196 10.95 -14.34 -12.56
N CYS A 197 10.04 -15.19 -13.03
CA CYS A 197 8.80 -14.73 -13.61
C CYS A 197 7.84 -14.18 -12.53
N PRO A 198 7.40 -12.93 -12.66
CA PRO A 198 6.54 -12.31 -11.66
C PRO A 198 5.18 -13.02 -11.61
N ASN A 199 4.75 -13.41 -10.41
CA ASN A 199 3.48 -14.08 -10.10
C ASN A 199 3.12 -15.28 -11.00
N ASP A 200 4.10 -16.04 -11.50
CA ASP A 200 3.88 -17.12 -12.49
C ASP A 200 3.02 -16.64 -13.68
N CYS A 201 3.28 -15.41 -14.12
CA CYS A 201 2.51 -14.72 -15.15
C CYS A 201 1.00 -14.70 -14.88
N ALA A 202 0.62 -14.60 -13.61
CA ALA A 202 -0.75 -14.60 -13.09
C ALA A 202 -1.61 -15.74 -13.67
N PHE A 203 -0.98 -16.84 -14.09
CA PHE A 203 -1.62 -17.96 -14.80
C PHE A 203 -2.27 -17.57 -16.15
N ASN A 204 -1.96 -16.37 -16.63
CA ASN A 204 -2.47 -15.74 -17.84
C ASN A 204 -1.38 -15.55 -18.90
N GLY A 205 -0.26 -16.25 -18.77
CA GLY A 205 0.87 -16.18 -19.70
C GLY A 205 1.79 -17.38 -19.62
N LYS A 206 2.91 -17.28 -20.33
CA LYS A 206 4.02 -18.25 -20.27
C LYS A 206 5.28 -17.55 -19.80
N CYS A 207 5.94 -18.14 -18.81
CA CYS A 207 7.27 -17.73 -18.38
C CYS A 207 8.32 -18.14 -19.43
N VAL A 208 9.12 -17.19 -19.89
CA VAL A 208 10.23 -17.41 -20.83
C VAL A 208 11.43 -16.59 -20.34
N ASN A 209 12.50 -17.26 -19.90
CA ASN A 209 13.74 -16.64 -19.41
C ASN A 209 13.51 -15.54 -18.35
N GLY A 210 12.63 -15.79 -17.38
CA GLY A 210 12.33 -14.82 -16.32
C GLY A 210 11.42 -13.66 -16.74
N SER A 211 10.82 -13.70 -17.93
CA SER A 211 9.86 -12.70 -18.39
C SER A 211 8.54 -13.36 -18.83
N CYS A 212 7.43 -12.68 -18.60
CA CYS A 212 6.10 -13.18 -18.92
C CYS A 212 5.65 -12.80 -20.33
N VAL A 213 5.30 -13.81 -21.12
CA VAL A 213 4.61 -13.65 -22.41
C VAL A 213 3.12 -13.87 -22.19
N CYS A 214 2.34 -12.79 -22.17
CA CYS A 214 0.91 -12.84 -21.85
C CYS A 214 0.05 -13.45 -22.95
N ASN A 215 -1.07 -14.07 -22.54
CA ASN A 215 -2.15 -14.49 -23.43
C ASN A 215 -2.84 -13.26 -24.06
N LYS A 216 -3.57 -13.48 -25.16
CA LYS A 216 -4.12 -12.45 -26.06
C LYS A 216 -4.93 -11.32 -25.38
N ASP A 217 -5.50 -11.56 -24.20
CA ASP A 217 -6.40 -10.64 -23.50
C ASP A 217 -5.84 -10.10 -22.17
N TYR A 218 -4.54 -10.31 -21.92
CA TYR A 218 -3.88 -9.93 -20.67
C TYR A 218 -2.64 -9.06 -20.91
N THR A 219 -2.35 -8.20 -19.96
CA THR A 219 -1.24 -7.24 -19.94
C THR A 219 -0.72 -7.07 -18.51
N ALA A 220 0.18 -6.10 -18.30
CA ALA A 220 1.09 -5.96 -17.15
C ALA A 220 2.28 -6.93 -17.18
N GLU A 221 3.29 -6.62 -16.36
CA GLU A 221 4.55 -7.38 -16.28
C GLU A 221 4.33 -8.86 -15.92
N ASP A 222 3.26 -9.13 -15.16
CA ASP A 222 2.86 -10.45 -14.69
C ASP A 222 1.57 -10.96 -15.35
N CYS A 223 1.06 -10.33 -16.40
CA CYS A 223 -0.20 -10.72 -17.06
C CYS A 223 -1.45 -10.71 -16.15
N SER A 224 -1.43 -9.98 -15.03
CA SER A 224 -2.57 -9.90 -14.10
C SER A 224 -3.72 -9.03 -14.62
N MET A 225 -3.46 -8.08 -15.51
CA MET A 225 -4.46 -7.12 -15.96
C MET A 225 -5.14 -7.58 -17.24
N SER A 226 -6.47 -7.67 -17.25
CA SER A 226 -7.19 -7.90 -18.50
C SER A 226 -7.28 -6.61 -19.31
N ILE A 227 -7.07 -6.71 -20.63
CA ILE A 227 -7.22 -5.56 -21.54
C ILE A 227 -8.65 -5.01 -21.62
N TYR A 228 -9.65 -5.77 -21.15
CA TYR A 228 -11.05 -5.35 -21.09
C TYR A 228 -11.40 -4.66 -19.76
N GLN A 229 -10.52 -4.69 -18.77
CA GLN A 229 -10.76 -4.09 -17.47
C GLN A 229 -10.48 -2.58 -17.56
N ILE A 230 -11.49 -1.76 -17.28
CA ILE A 230 -11.33 -0.31 -17.25
C ILE A 230 -10.57 0.05 -15.97
N PRO A 231 -9.38 0.67 -16.04
CA PRO A 231 -8.64 1.07 -14.86
C PRO A 231 -9.45 2.08 -14.05
N THR A 232 -9.64 1.81 -12.76
CA THR A 232 -10.32 2.71 -11.83
C THR A 232 -9.31 3.53 -11.06
N ILE A 233 -9.48 4.85 -11.06
CA ILE A 233 -8.70 5.75 -10.21
C ILE A 233 -9.47 5.91 -8.91
N SER A 234 -9.02 5.27 -7.82
CA SER A 234 -9.55 5.54 -6.48
C SER A 234 -8.87 6.79 -5.93
N ARG A 235 -9.69 7.75 -5.47
CA ARG A 235 -9.28 8.98 -4.80
C ARG A 235 -9.14 8.77 -3.30
#